data_AF-A0AAV3ATY1-F1
#
_entry.id   AF-A0AAV3ATY1-F1
#
_cell.length_a   1.000
_cell.length_b   1.000
_cell.length_c   1.000
_cell.angle_alpha   90.00
_cell.angle_beta   90.00
_cell.angle_gamma   90.00
#
_symmetry.space_group_name_H-M   'P 1'
#
loop_
_entity.id
_entity.type
_entity.pdbx_description
1 polymer ?
#
loop_
_entity_poly.entity_id
_entity_poly.type
_entity_poly.pdbx_seq_one_letter_code
_entity_poly.pdbx_strand_id
1 'polypeptide(L)'
;YNIASYTIRHFGVTQAKLYHENLAKVFELLAKNPELGAECNWICSDIRRFQYKKHGIYYITLSNDILISRVLHQSIDIDVQDFPEHE
;
A
#
# COMPACT_ATOMS: atom_id res chain seq x y z
N TYR A 1 1.60 18.42 -1.77
CA TYR A 1 2.07 18.07 -3.13
C TYR A 1 1.77 16.59 -3.35
N ASN A 2 1.34 16.23 -4.56
CA ASN A 2 0.62 15.01 -4.97
C ASN A 2 1.29 13.66 -4.58
N ILE A 3 0.63 12.82 -3.76
CA ILE A 3 1.08 11.45 -3.44
C ILE A 3 0.43 10.46 -4.41
N ALA A 4 0.84 10.51 -5.68
CA ALA A 4 0.39 9.54 -6.71
C ALA A 4 1.47 9.15 -7.73
N SER A 5 2.72 9.62 -7.59
CA SER A 5 3.70 9.53 -8.68
C SER A 5 4.69 8.36 -8.59
N TYR A 6 4.66 7.51 -7.57
CA TYR A 6 5.71 6.49 -7.40
C TYR A 6 5.42 5.13 -8.09
N THR A 7 4.16 4.85 -8.45
CA THR A 7 3.78 3.49 -8.91
C THR A 7 4.02 3.23 -10.41
N ILE A 8 4.17 4.28 -11.23
CA ILE A 8 4.18 4.14 -12.70
C ILE A 8 5.55 3.76 -13.28
N ARG A 9 6.66 4.01 -12.57
CA ARG A 9 7.99 4.04 -13.22
C ARG A 9 8.70 2.69 -13.39
N HIS A 10 8.23 1.59 -12.79
CA HIS A 10 9.11 0.41 -12.61
C HIS A 10 8.71 -0.91 -13.28
N PHE A 11 7.57 -1.06 -13.96
CA PHE A 11 7.12 -2.38 -14.42
C PHE A 11 6.77 -2.43 -15.92
N GLY A 12 7.42 -3.37 -16.64
CA GLY A 12 7.26 -3.58 -18.09
C GLY A 12 5.84 -3.95 -18.54
N VAL A 13 5.50 -3.51 -19.76
CA VAL A 13 4.14 -3.19 -20.25
C VAL A 13 3.07 -4.27 -20.09
N THR A 14 3.37 -5.56 -20.33
CA THR A 14 2.31 -6.60 -20.41
C THR A 14 2.00 -7.24 -19.05
N GLN A 15 3.02 -7.63 -18.28
CA GLN A 15 2.81 -8.13 -16.91
C GLN A 15 2.43 -7.01 -15.95
N ALA A 16 2.93 -5.78 -16.17
CA ALA A 16 2.50 -4.62 -15.40
C ALA A 16 1.00 -4.40 -15.53
N LYS A 17 0.42 -4.48 -16.73
CA LYS A 17 -1.00 -4.15 -16.92
C LYS A 17 -1.94 -5.07 -16.15
N LEU A 18 -1.78 -6.39 -16.26
CA LEU A 18 -2.60 -7.37 -15.51
C LEU A 18 -2.34 -7.28 -13.99
N TYR A 19 -1.11 -6.99 -13.60
CA TYR A 19 -0.76 -6.77 -12.20
C TYR A 19 -1.45 -5.50 -11.66
N HIS A 20 -1.42 -4.39 -12.40
CA HIS A 20 -2.08 -3.13 -12.05
C HIS A 20 -3.60 -3.30 -11.96
N GLU A 21 -4.23 -4.03 -12.89
CA GLU A 21 -5.67 -4.29 -12.87
C GLU A 21 -6.10 -5.08 -11.62
N ASN A 22 -5.31 -6.08 -11.22
CA ASN A 22 -5.60 -6.84 -10.00
C ASN A 22 -5.31 -6.03 -8.74
N LEU A 23 -4.27 -5.18 -8.74
CA LEU A 23 -3.93 -4.32 -7.63
C LEU A 23 -5.01 -3.26 -7.39
N ALA A 24 -5.58 -2.69 -8.47
CA ALA A 24 -6.70 -1.75 -8.38
C ALA A 24 -7.92 -2.38 -7.70
N LYS A 25 -8.28 -3.62 -8.06
CA LYS A 25 -9.37 -4.36 -7.39
C LYS A 25 -9.09 -4.59 -5.90
N VAL A 26 -7.83 -4.85 -5.55
CA VAL A 26 -7.41 -4.99 -4.16
C VAL A 26 -7.53 -3.65 -3.42
N PHE A 27 -7.15 -2.53 -4.05
CA PHE A 27 -7.33 -1.21 -3.44
C PHE A 27 -8.80 -0.86 -3.23
N GLU A 28 -9.68 -1.17 -4.18
CA GLU A 28 -11.13 -0.99 -4.01
C GLU A 28 -11.69 -1.87 -2.88
N LEU A 29 -11.20 -3.11 -2.75
CA LEU A 29 -11.59 -4.00 -1.65
C LEU A 29 -11.18 -3.42 -0.29
N LEU A 30 -9.94 -2.91 -0.20
CA LEU A 30 -9.40 -2.31 1.01
C LEU A 30 -10.10 -0.99 1.34
N ALA A 31 -10.46 -0.18 0.35
CA ALA A 31 -11.21 1.06 0.57
C ALA A 31 -12.60 0.78 1.16
N LYS A 32 -13.24 -0.32 0.72
CA LYS A 32 -14.56 -0.74 1.23
C LYS A 32 -14.48 -1.45 2.59
N ASN A 33 -13.34 -2.06 2.92
CA ASN A 33 -13.15 -2.84 4.14
C ASN A 33 -11.75 -2.54 4.73
N PRO A 34 -11.52 -1.32 5.27
CA PRO A 34 -10.19 -0.89 5.71
C PRO A 34 -9.59 -1.77 6.81
N GLU A 35 -10.42 -2.46 7.59
CA GLU A 35 -10.02 -3.38 8.64
C GLU A 35 -9.37 -4.69 8.16
N LEU A 36 -9.42 -5.01 6.87
CA LEU A 36 -8.80 -6.23 6.31
C LEU A 36 -7.27 -6.25 6.46
N GLY A 37 -6.64 -5.09 6.55
CA GLY A 37 -5.23 -4.95 6.84
C GLY A 37 -4.94 -5.08 8.33
N ALA A 38 -3.86 -5.80 8.64
CA ALA A 38 -3.36 -5.92 10.01
C ALA A 38 -2.74 -4.61 10.47
N GLU A 39 -3.06 -4.19 11.69
CA GLU A 39 -2.45 -3.02 12.31
C GLU A 39 -0.93 -3.19 12.44
N CYS A 40 -0.20 -2.18 12.00
CA CYS A 40 1.25 -2.13 12.08
C CYS A 40 1.67 -0.98 13.00
N ASN A 41 1.13 -0.98 14.21
CA ASN A 41 1.37 0.05 15.23
C ASN A 41 2.86 0.15 15.64
N TRP A 42 3.68 -0.83 15.26
CA TRP A 42 5.14 -0.82 15.42
C TRP A 42 5.87 0.08 14.42
N ILE A 43 5.20 0.45 13.31
CA ILE A 43 5.71 1.38 12.30
C ILE A 43 5.20 2.80 12.59
N CYS A 44 3.88 2.94 12.74
CA CYS A 44 3.20 4.20 13.03
C CYS A 44 1.80 3.91 13.56
N SER A 45 1.26 4.78 14.40
CA SER A 45 -0.17 4.85 14.70
C SER A 45 -0.96 4.90 13.38
N ASP A 46 -2.06 4.15 13.28
CA ASP A 46 -3.01 4.21 12.16
C ASP A 46 -2.56 3.59 10.81
N ILE A 47 -1.37 3.00 10.74
CA ILE A 47 -0.94 2.27 9.54
C ILE A 47 -1.39 0.80 9.58
N ARG A 48 -1.95 0.33 8.46
CA ARG A 48 -2.38 -1.05 8.26
C ARG A 48 -1.62 -1.67 7.10
N ARG A 49 -1.41 -2.99 7.18
CA ARG A 49 -0.74 -3.79 6.16
C ARG A 49 -1.63 -4.92 5.67
N PHE A 50 -1.83 -4.99 4.36
CA PHE A 50 -2.47 -6.12 3.69
C PHE A 50 -1.47 -6.83 2.78
N GLN A 51 -1.34 -8.15 2.92
CA GLN A 51 -0.46 -8.96 2.07
C GLN A 51 -1.24 -9.45 0.84
N TYR A 52 -0.80 -9.02 -0.34
CA TYR A 52 -1.32 -9.50 -1.62
C TYR A 52 -0.22 -10.20 -2.42
N LYS A 53 -0.29 -11.52 -2.47
CA LYS A 53 0.74 -12.39 -3.09
C LYS A 53 2.11 -12.07 -2.47
N LYS A 54 3.07 -11.63 -3.29
CA LYS A 54 4.43 -11.26 -2.86
C LYS A 54 4.56 -9.78 -2.49
N HIS A 55 3.46 -9.05 -2.28
CA HIS A 55 3.51 -7.62 -2.01
C HIS A 55 2.75 -7.25 -0.73
N GLY A 56 3.40 -6.49 0.16
CA GLY A 56 2.75 -5.81 1.26
C GLY A 56 2.21 -4.45 0.81
N ILE A 57 0.91 -4.25 0.96
CA ILE A 57 0.22 -2.98 0.72
C ILE A 57 0.06 -2.30 2.07
N TYR A 58 0.65 -1.13 2.22
CA TYR A 58 0.61 -0.31 3.43
C TYR A 58 -0.29 0.89 3.19
N TYR A 59 -1.24 1.11 4.09
CA TYR A 59 -2.22 2.17 3.95
C TYR A 59 -2.68 2.70 5.30
N ILE A 60 -3.27 3.89 5.28
CA ILE A 60 -3.87 4.55 6.44
C ILE A 60 -5.36 4.63 6.22
N THR A 61 -6.14 4.37 7.27
CA THR A 61 -7.59 4.53 7.24
C THR A 61 -7.93 5.99 7.53
N LEU A 62 -8.69 6.62 6.61
CA LEU A 62 -9.29 7.93 6.79
C LEU A 62 -10.79 7.74 7.10
N SER A 63 -11.50 8.83 7.43
CA SER A 63 -12.90 8.74 7.85
C SER A 63 -13.82 8.04 6.83
N ASN A 64 -13.57 8.20 5.53
CA ASN A 64 -14.39 7.62 4.46
C ASN A 64 -13.58 6.92 3.35
N ASP A 65 -12.26 6.85 3.48
CA ASP A 65 -11.35 6.40 2.42
C ASP A 65 -10.11 5.74 3.02
N ILE A 66 -9.23 5.22 2.16
CA ILE A 66 -7.87 4.82 2.54
C ILE A 66 -6.83 5.59 1.73
N LEU A 67 -5.70 5.87 2.35
CA LEU A 67 -4.51 6.38 1.65
C LEU A 67 -3.51 5.24 1.49
N ILE A 68 -3.26 4.79 0.26
CA ILE A 68 -2.18 3.83 -0.02
C ILE A 68 -0.84 4.55 0.12
N SER A 69 -0.12 4.24 1.19
CA SER A 69 1.20 4.81 1.48
C SER A 69 2.29 4.13 0.64
N ARG A 70 2.34 2.79 0.64
CA ARG A 70 3.36 2.01 -0.08
C ARG A 70 2.85 0.65 -0.57
N VAL A 71 3.47 0.15 -1.64
CA VAL A 71 3.36 -1.24 -2.08
C VAL A 71 4.78 -1.78 -2.22
N LEU A 72 5.15 -2.71 -1.33
CA LEU A 72 6.51 -3.23 -1.23
C LEU A 72 6.52 -4.72 -1.56
N HIS A 73 7.50 -5.17 -2.33
CA HIS A 73 7.71 -6.60 -2.53
C HIS A 73 8.20 -7.23 -1.22
N GLN A 74 7.79 -8.46 -0.92
CA GLN A 74 8.07 -9.18 0.33
C GLN A 74 9.56 -9.43 0.59
N SER A 75 10.41 -9.25 -0.42
CA SER A 75 11.86 -9.40 -0.30
C SER A 75 12.58 -8.09 0.02
N ILE A 76 11.83 -7.01 0.25
CA ILE A 76 12.36 -5.75 0.75
C ILE A 76 12.31 -5.85 2.28
N ASP A 77 13.48 -5.74 2.91
CA ASP A 77 13.57 -5.51 4.36
C ASP A 77 12.97 -4.13 4.64
N ILE A 78 11.97 -4.08 5.53
CA ILE A 78 11.23 -2.87 5.87
C ILE A 78 11.84 -2.28 7.14
N ASP A 79 12.35 -1.06 7.07
CA ASP A 79 12.78 -0.28 8.23
C ASP A 79 11.74 0.81 8.56
N VAL A 80 11.69 1.25 9.82
CA VAL A 80 10.85 2.36 10.27
C VAL A 80 11.16 3.64 9.50
N GLN A 81 12.42 3.83 9.09
CA GLN A 81 12.87 4.96 8.26
C GLN A 81 12.24 4.99 6.86
N ASP A 82 11.69 3.86 6.39
CA ASP A 82 11.01 3.81 5.11
C ASP A 82 9.65 4.51 5.16
N PHE A 83 9.10 4.89 6.31
CA PHE A 83 7.82 5.61 6.40
C PHE A 83 8.06 7.06 6.82
N PRO A 84 7.51 8.05 6.08
CA PRO A 84 7.67 9.45 6.49
C PRO A 84 6.96 9.66 7.84
N GLU A 85 7.68 10.24 8.80
CA GLU A 85 7.09 10.69 10.07
C GLU A 85 5.99 11.72 9.79
N HIS A 86 4.86 11.59 10.49
CA HIS A 86 3.79 12.57 10.44
C HIS A 86 4.22 13.82 11.25
N GLU A 87 4.59 14.91 10.57
CA GLU A 87 4.41 16.28 11.10
C GLU A 87 2.97 16.76 10.91
#